data_AF-A0A1Q3HM96-F1
#
_entry.id   AF-A0A1Q3HM96-F1
#
_cell.length_a   1.000
_cell.length_b   1.000
_cell.length_c   1.000
_cell.angle_alpha   90.00
_cell.angle_beta   90.00
_cell.angle_gamma   90.00
#
_symmetry.space_group_name_H-M   'P 1'
#
loop_
_entity.id
_entity.type
_entity.pdbx_description
1 polymer ?
#
loop_
_entity_poly.entity_id
_entity_poly.type
_entity_poly.pdbx_seq_one_letter_code
_entity_poly.pdbx_strand_id
1 'polypeptide(L)'
;MIRPLVAKEVRDQRPFLWLALFFIALDVVSDLWTEPLGFSPYADTFERFKPDGDLSLMTFILAFALGCGLLVREQDDRTLEFLDALPTSRWTLFWVKLLVALATVLVFPLGTMLWMIFHQLVSSTSLEPGLHLDMMAAATVLRVAQAFTALALALALAPLRRLCWTALAVLMLTQSILEEREPWLAVINPFRLTAPRFEGITWRWPMEALRIQLSVAIVLLGLALAQFLGWGERLTASVQRRMQGSWLGTLATLATVGLFLWIFGRWSGNDDTKKDGDGKGPTVEFPTAATAQAETGHYQFSYPASLRKRAEPLLDGADGVFEKTRAFLGVEAGDTIRADLNGSARHTAGTAYWNTLRMNLAGLSDAEEGLAVLGHETTHVLAQRIAGVDAAPHLSALKLLSEGLASYVEYRLFYPPGAEEEFQLIAAALRARREVRTEELLDYEKLAADQDENQVYPLGRAFIEVLVRRHGDGAPARVISALGRKDAPEGLEGALAWQDAFQTAGIDLSQVFDDFFVYLDEQVELRREVIDALPRPRGAVERESGRVGIRAIVDGTVPDGWEVVCRFRSNETSNRHTFDGPHLGTGPHWRAPADISEGRLWYQLGLRTPRGLVLYEPWTMVRVE
;
A
#
# COMPACT_ATOMS: atom_id res chain seq x y z
N MET A 1 -1.35 20.80 49.63
CA MET A 1 0.11 20.60 49.66
C MET A 1 0.68 19.82 48.47
N ILE A 2 -0.13 19.10 47.67
CA ILE A 2 0.38 18.37 46.50
C ILE A 2 0.90 19.32 45.40
N ARG A 3 0.23 20.45 45.14
CA ARG A 3 0.63 21.44 44.12
C ARG A 3 2.09 21.94 44.23
N PRO A 4 2.57 22.44 45.38
CA PRO A 4 3.96 22.88 45.50
C PRO A 4 4.96 21.73 45.35
N LEU A 5 4.61 20.50 45.77
CA LEU A 5 5.45 19.32 45.58
C LEU A 5 5.57 18.96 44.09
N VAL A 6 4.46 18.93 43.36
CA VAL A 6 4.46 18.73 41.89
C VAL A 6 5.31 19.82 41.20
N ALA A 7 5.13 21.09 41.58
CA ALA A 7 5.89 22.19 41.00
C ALA A 7 7.41 22.09 41.26
N LYS A 8 7.82 21.58 42.44
CA LYS A 8 9.21 21.26 42.75
C LYS A 8 9.72 20.15 41.83
N GLU A 9 9.03 19.01 41.79
CA GLU A 9 9.49 17.86 40.99
C GLU A 9 9.56 18.16 39.49
N VAL A 10 8.61 18.93 38.94
CA VAL A 10 8.66 19.39 37.55
C VAL A 10 9.87 20.28 37.32
N ARG A 11 10.23 21.15 38.28
CA ARG A 11 11.42 22.00 38.19
C ARG A 11 12.70 21.17 38.18
N ASP A 12 12.77 20.15 39.03
CA ASP A 12 13.95 19.30 39.18
C ASP A 12 14.16 18.40 37.94
N GLN A 13 13.09 18.10 37.21
CA GLN A 13 13.11 17.31 35.98
C GLN A 13 13.23 18.15 34.69
N ARG A 14 13.31 19.48 34.78
CA ARG A 14 13.46 20.38 33.61
C ARG A 14 14.54 19.95 32.61
N PRO A 15 15.74 19.47 33.02
CA PRO A 15 16.74 19.03 32.05
C PRO A 15 16.24 17.91 31.14
N PHE A 16 15.51 16.93 31.69
CA PHE A 16 14.93 15.83 30.92
C PHE A 16 13.75 16.29 30.07
N LEU A 17 12.93 17.23 30.57
CA LEU A 17 11.87 17.85 29.79
C LEU A 17 12.44 18.59 28.56
N TRP A 18 13.49 19.39 28.74
CA TRP A 18 14.15 20.09 27.64
C TRP A 18 14.80 19.13 26.66
N LEU A 19 15.38 18.03 27.15
CA LEU A 19 15.96 16.99 26.30
C LEU A 19 14.87 16.30 25.44
N ALA A 20 13.72 15.97 26.04
CA ALA A 20 12.57 15.41 25.31
C ALA A 20 12.07 16.38 24.23
N LEU A 21 11.91 17.67 24.55
CA LEU A 21 11.52 18.70 23.60
C LEU A 21 12.57 18.91 22.49
N PHE A 22 13.85 18.83 22.85
CA PHE A 22 14.94 18.91 21.88
C PHE A 22 14.90 17.76 20.88
N PHE A 23 14.66 16.52 21.34
CA PHE A 23 14.52 15.38 20.42
C PHE A 23 13.28 15.50 19.54
N ILE A 24 12.13 15.96 20.07
CA ILE A 24 10.96 16.25 19.23
C ILE A 24 11.32 17.30 18.17
N ALA A 25 11.99 18.39 18.54
CA ALA A 25 12.39 19.42 17.59
C ALA A 25 13.37 18.89 16.54
N LEU A 26 14.29 18.01 16.94
CA LEU A 26 15.23 17.36 16.03
C LEU A 26 14.50 16.43 15.04
N ASP A 27 13.56 15.61 15.52
CA ASP A 27 12.72 14.75 14.67
C ASP A 27 11.93 15.60 13.66
N VAL A 28 11.27 16.66 14.13
CA VAL A 28 10.52 17.60 13.28
C VAL A 28 11.42 18.23 12.22
N VAL A 29 12.60 18.73 12.60
CA VAL A 29 13.54 19.35 11.67
C VAL A 29 14.10 18.33 10.68
N SER A 30 14.41 17.12 11.14
CA SER A 30 14.89 16.03 10.30
C SER A 30 13.84 15.67 9.26
N ASP A 31 12.59 15.44 9.69
CA ASP A 31 11.47 15.11 8.81
C ASP A 31 11.26 16.20 7.75
N LEU A 32 11.22 17.48 8.18
CA LEU A 32 11.08 18.62 7.27
C LEU A 32 12.24 18.78 6.28
N TRP A 33 13.41 18.23 6.61
CA TRP A 33 14.61 18.30 5.79
C TRP A 33 14.69 17.14 4.78
N THR A 34 14.27 15.94 5.18
CA THR A 34 14.36 14.73 4.36
C THR A 34 13.14 14.53 3.46
N GLU A 35 11.96 14.96 3.91
CA GLU A 35 10.69 14.69 3.22
C GLU A 35 9.84 15.97 3.11
N PRO A 36 9.33 16.32 1.91
CA PRO A 36 8.38 17.41 1.79
C PRO A 36 7.09 17.07 2.54
N LEU A 37 6.61 17.99 3.38
CA LEU A 37 5.33 17.86 4.09
C LEU A 37 4.23 17.42 3.11
N GLY A 38 3.58 16.30 3.42
CA GLY A 38 2.49 15.79 2.60
C GLY A 38 2.83 14.63 1.66
N PHE A 39 4.10 14.24 1.55
CA PHE A 39 4.56 13.24 0.56
C PHE A 39 5.07 11.93 1.16
N SER A 40 5.12 11.78 2.49
CA SER A 40 5.46 10.49 3.11
C SER A 40 4.34 9.47 2.90
N PRO A 41 4.60 8.29 2.32
CA PRO A 41 3.68 7.16 2.37
C PRO A 41 3.18 6.93 3.80
N TYR A 42 1.88 6.65 3.97
CA TYR A 42 1.32 6.28 5.27
C TYR A 42 2.07 5.08 5.89
N ALA A 43 2.55 4.17 5.06
CA ALA A 43 3.39 3.04 5.45
C ALA A 43 4.63 3.45 6.27
N ASP A 44 5.27 4.58 5.94
CA ASP A 44 6.50 5.05 6.59
C ASP A 44 6.24 5.56 8.01
N THR A 45 5.00 5.98 8.27
CA THR A 45 4.52 6.32 9.62
C THR A 45 4.62 5.09 10.55
N PHE A 46 4.47 3.87 10.02
CA PHE A 46 4.57 2.64 10.80
C PHE A 46 5.98 2.17 11.09
N GLU A 47 6.96 2.61 10.30
CA GLU A 47 8.36 2.27 10.57
C GLU A 47 8.84 2.81 11.91
N ARG A 48 8.30 3.96 12.33
CA ARG A 48 8.57 4.57 13.65
C ARG A 48 8.06 3.75 14.83
N PHE A 49 7.15 2.80 14.58
CA PHE A 49 6.64 1.89 15.60
C PHE A 49 7.38 0.56 15.65
N LYS A 50 8.37 0.31 14.77
CA LYS A 50 9.18 -0.90 14.84
C LYS A 50 9.78 -1.08 16.25
N PRO A 51 9.91 -2.32 16.76
CA PRO A 51 10.43 -2.59 18.10
C PRO A 51 11.82 -1.97 18.35
N ASP A 52 12.64 -1.91 17.30
CA ASP A 52 13.97 -1.32 17.21
C ASP A 52 13.98 0.13 16.68
N GLY A 53 12.81 0.70 16.40
CA GLY A 53 12.69 2.08 15.94
C GLY A 53 13.09 3.11 17.00
N ASP A 54 13.57 4.26 16.54
CA ASP A 54 14.12 5.34 17.36
C ASP A 54 13.21 5.78 18.50
N LEU A 55 11.90 5.86 18.24
CA LEU A 55 10.90 6.26 19.23
C LEU A 55 10.87 5.34 20.46
N SER A 56 10.98 4.03 20.23
CA SER A 56 10.95 2.99 21.27
C SER A 56 12.20 3.03 22.14
N LEU A 57 13.34 3.11 21.46
CA LEU A 57 14.65 3.15 22.10
C LEU A 57 14.83 4.42 22.92
N MET A 58 14.49 5.58 22.35
CA MET A 58 14.63 6.87 23.04
C MET A 58 13.69 6.98 24.24
N THR A 59 12.44 6.51 24.12
CA THR A 59 11.51 6.46 25.27
C THR A 59 12.07 5.61 26.40
N PHE A 60 12.64 4.44 26.07
CA PHE A 60 13.26 3.56 27.05
C PHE A 60 14.49 4.20 27.72
N ILE A 61 15.40 4.81 26.95
CA ILE A 61 16.60 5.47 27.45
C ILE A 61 16.24 6.65 28.35
N LEU A 62 15.30 7.50 27.93
CA LEU A 62 14.82 8.63 28.73
C LEU A 62 14.20 8.17 30.05
N ALA A 63 13.31 7.16 29.99
CA ALA A 63 12.69 6.58 31.18
C ALA A 63 13.73 6.01 32.15
N PHE A 64 14.71 5.28 31.61
CA PHE A 64 15.73 4.64 32.43
C PHE A 64 16.71 5.65 33.04
N ALA A 65 17.20 6.60 32.25
CA ALA A 65 18.11 7.65 32.71
C ALA A 65 17.47 8.51 33.80
N LEU A 66 16.19 8.88 33.63
CA LEU A 66 15.44 9.65 34.61
C LEU A 66 15.21 8.84 35.89
N GLY A 67 14.74 7.60 35.77
CA GLY A 67 14.42 6.74 36.91
C GLY A 67 15.62 6.42 37.81
N CYS A 68 16.78 6.16 37.21
CA CYS A 68 18.02 5.88 37.95
C CYS A 68 18.49 7.03 38.84
N GLY A 69 18.20 8.29 38.44
CA GLY A 69 18.56 9.48 39.22
C GLY A 69 17.48 9.93 40.21
N LEU A 70 16.24 9.46 40.06
CA LEU A 70 15.07 10.06 40.70
C LEU A 70 15.04 9.92 42.22
N LEU A 71 15.38 8.73 42.74
CA LEU A 71 15.37 8.44 44.18
C LEU A 71 16.74 8.65 44.83
N VAL A 72 17.82 8.44 44.06
CA VAL A 72 19.20 8.51 44.54
C VAL A 72 19.60 9.94 44.88
N ARG A 73 19.11 10.94 44.12
CA ARG A 73 19.40 12.35 44.40
C ARG A 73 19.01 12.77 45.82
N GLU A 74 17.82 12.37 46.28
CA GLU A 74 17.37 12.74 47.63
C GLU A 74 18.20 12.07 48.74
N GLN A 75 18.75 10.88 48.46
CA GLN A 75 19.69 10.20 49.35
C GLN A 75 21.07 10.89 49.36
N ASP A 76 21.57 11.28 48.20
CA ASP A 76 22.89 11.90 48.04
C ASP A 76 22.92 13.33 48.57
N ASP A 77 21.85 14.09 48.36
CA ASP A 77 21.69 15.46 48.85
C ASP A 77 21.28 15.51 50.34
N ARG A 78 21.10 14.34 50.98
CA ARG A 78 20.65 14.16 52.38
C ARG A 78 19.35 14.90 52.70
N THR A 79 18.52 15.10 51.70
CA THR A 79 17.23 15.80 51.82
C THR A 79 16.13 14.91 52.38
N LEU A 80 16.34 13.60 52.49
CA LEU A 80 15.36 12.67 53.09
C LEU A 80 14.98 13.05 54.54
N GLU A 81 15.95 13.45 55.37
CA GLU A 81 15.69 13.89 56.75
C GLU A 81 14.88 15.19 56.80
N PHE A 82 15.11 16.08 55.83
CA PHE A 82 14.32 17.30 55.65
C PHE A 82 12.90 17.00 55.17
N LEU A 83 12.73 16.00 54.30
CA LEU A 83 11.41 15.57 53.81
C LEU A 83 10.56 14.91 54.91
N ASP A 84 11.19 14.26 55.90
CA ASP A 84 10.49 13.72 57.07
C ASP A 84 9.92 14.81 57.98
N ALA A 85 10.50 16.02 57.95
CA ALA A 85 10.00 17.16 58.70
C ALA A 85 8.77 17.82 58.04
N LEU A 86 8.47 17.49 56.78
CA LEU A 86 7.28 17.99 56.10
C LEU A 86 6.04 17.17 56.49
N PRO A 87 4.85 17.78 56.56
CA PRO A 87 3.58 17.09 56.84
C PRO A 87 3.07 16.28 55.62
N THR A 88 3.96 15.55 54.94
CA THR A 88 3.66 14.72 53.77
C THR A 88 4.35 13.38 53.93
N SER A 89 3.60 12.28 53.74
CA SER A 89 4.18 10.94 53.84
C SER A 89 5.15 10.64 52.69
N ARG A 90 6.22 9.87 52.97
CA ARG A 90 7.15 9.35 51.95
C ARG A 90 6.42 8.60 50.82
N TRP A 91 5.31 7.92 51.15
CA TRP A 91 4.41 7.28 50.17
C TRP A 91 3.89 8.29 49.15
N THR A 92 3.33 9.41 49.63
CA THR A 92 2.78 10.46 48.75
C THR A 92 3.88 11.05 47.87
N LEU A 93 5.06 11.28 48.44
CA LEU A 93 6.19 11.85 47.72
C LEU A 93 6.72 10.90 46.63
N PHE A 94 6.79 9.59 46.91
CA PHE A 94 7.17 8.59 45.91
C PHE A 94 6.22 8.61 44.70
N TRP A 95 4.91 8.57 44.94
CA TRP A 95 3.93 8.57 43.83
C TRP A 95 3.93 9.88 43.06
N VAL A 96 4.09 11.03 43.73
CA VAL A 96 4.23 12.32 43.04
C VAL A 96 5.48 12.33 42.16
N LYS A 97 6.63 11.86 42.65
CA LYS A 97 7.85 11.72 41.85
C LYS A 97 7.66 10.80 40.64
N LEU A 98 7.06 9.63 40.86
CA LEU A 98 6.80 8.66 39.80
C LEU A 98 5.87 9.25 38.72
N LEU A 99 4.77 9.88 39.12
CA LEU A 99 3.81 10.46 38.17
C LEU A 99 4.41 11.62 37.38
N VAL A 100 5.19 12.49 38.03
CA VAL A 100 5.87 13.59 37.34
C VAL A 100 6.96 13.03 36.40
N ALA A 101 7.72 12.02 36.82
CA ALA A 101 8.70 11.36 35.98
C ALA A 101 8.08 10.68 34.76
N LEU A 102 6.98 9.95 34.95
CA LEU A 102 6.22 9.34 33.86
C LEU A 102 5.70 10.41 32.90
N ALA A 103 5.10 11.48 33.40
CA ALA A 103 4.62 12.58 32.57
C ALA A 103 5.76 13.22 31.75
N THR A 104 6.93 13.47 32.37
CA THR A 104 8.10 14.02 31.68
C THR A 104 8.60 13.10 30.56
N VAL A 105 8.68 11.79 30.82
CA VAL A 105 9.09 10.81 29.81
C VAL A 105 8.10 10.76 28.65
N LEU A 106 6.80 10.83 28.94
CA LEU A 106 5.74 10.77 27.93
C LEU A 106 5.67 11.99 27.02
N VAL A 107 6.31 13.11 27.39
CA VAL A 107 6.39 14.29 26.50
C VAL A 107 6.97 13.90 25.15
N PHE A 108 8.06 13.13 25.13
CA PHE A 108 8.71 12.70 23.88
C PHE A 108 7.76 11.90 22.97
N PRO A 109 7.28 10.70 23.36
CA PRO A 109 6.43 9.90 22.47
C PRO A 109 5.10 10.57 22.14
N LEU A 110 4.48 11.32 23.07
CA LEU A 110 3.23 12.04 22.77
C LEU A 110 3.47 13.22 21.81
N GLY A 111 4.60 13.92 21.93
CA GLY A 111 5.00 14.98 21.02
C GLY A 111 5.24 14.45 19.61
N THR A 112 5.95 13.34 19.47
CA THR A 112 6.15 12.67 18.17
C THR A 112 4.82 12.17 17.59
N MET A 113 3.91 11.61 18.41
CA MET A 113 2.56 11.23 17.95
C MET A 113 1.73 12.43 17.46
N LEU A 114 1.80 13.56 18.17
CA LEU A 114 1.11 14.78 17.76
C LEU A 114 1.67 15.32 16.43
N TRP A 115 2.99 15.24 16.26
CA TRP A 115 3.63 15.56 14.99
C TRP A 115 3.17 14.63 13.86
N MET A 116 3.04 13.33 14.11
CA MET A 116 2.51 12.37 13.13
C MET A 116 1.05 12.66 12.74
N ILE A 117 0.20 13.00 13.72
CA ILE A 117 -1.19 13.43 13.47
C ILE A 117 -1.20 14.69 12.59
N PHE A 118 -0.36 15.67 12.93
CA PHE A 118 -0.22 16.89 12.14
C PHE A 118 0.22 16.57 10.71
N HIS A 119 1.22 15.71 10.55
CA HIS A 119 1.70 15.27 9.24
C HIS A 119 0.57 14.65 8.41
N GLN A 120 -0.22 13.74 9.00
CA GLN A 120 -1.36 13.10 8.34
C GLN A 120 -2.49 14.07 7.97
N LEU A 121 -2.78 15.04 8.84
CA LEU A 121 -3.78 16.08 8.56
C LEU A 121 -3.38 16.96 7.36
N VAL A 122 -2.09 17.18 7.18
CA VAL A 122 -1.54 17.95 6.06
C VAL A 122 -1.38 17.08 4.80
N SER A 123 -1.19 15.76 4.96
CA SER A 123 -0.91 14.80 3.89
C SER A 123 -2.13 14.03 3.41
N SER A 124 -3.37 14.42 3.75
CA SER A 124 -4.58 13.66 3.38
C SER A 124 -4.75 13.63 1.86
N THR A 125 -4.17 12.62 1.23
CA THR A 125 -4.32 12.30 -0.19
C THR A 125 -5.62 11.52 -0.38
N SER A 126 -6.16 11.50 -1.60
CA SER A 126 -7.44 10.87 -1.93
C SER A 126 -7.47 9.33 -1.76
N LEU A 127 -6.32 8.70 -1.47
CA LEU A 127 -6.17 7.25 -1.36
C LEU A 127 -6.59 6.68 0.00
N GLU A 128 -6.48 7.43 1.10
CA GLU A 128 -6.89 6.98 2.46
C GLU A 128 -7.41 8.17 3.30
N PRO A 129 -8.73 8.40 3.37
CA PRO A 129 -9.29 9.58 4.05
C PRO A 129 -9.35 9.49 5.59
N GLY A 130 -8.89 8.40 6.20
CA GLY A 130 -9.01 8.14 7.64
C GLY A 130 -7.79 8.56 8.45
N LEU A 131 -7.98 9.21 9.61
CA LEU A 131 -6.88 9.54 10.55
C LEU A 131 -6.42 8.34 11.42
N HIS A 132 -7.01 7.15 11.23
CA HIS A 132 -6.66 5.91 11.94
C HIS A 132 -6.41 6.09 13.45
N LEU A 133 -7.28 6.88 14.10
CA LEU A 133 -7.13 7.32 15.49
C LEU A 133 -7.12 6.15 16.48
N ASP A 134 -7.75 5.05 16.12
CA ASP A 134 -7.76 3.79 16.86
C ASP A 134 -6.35 3.18 16.95
N MET A 135 -5.62 3.14 15.84
CA MET A 135 -4.24 2.64 15.79
C MET A 135 -3.30 3.54 16.59
N MET A 136 -3.47 4.86 16.45
CA MET A 136 -2.70 5.84 17.22
C MET A 136 -2.97 5.76 18.72
N ALA A 137 -4.22 5.54 19.11
CA ALA A 137 -4.60 5.34 20.49
C ALA A 137 -3.95 4.07 21.06
N ALA A 138 -3.98 2.96 20.31
CA ALA A 138 -3.32 1.71 20.71
C ALA A 138 -1.81 1.91 20.88
N ALA A 139 -1.14 2.52 19.90
CA ALA A 139 0.28 2.87 19.98
C ALA A 139 0.61 3.69 21.23
N THR A 140 -0.21 4.71 21.51
CA THR A 140 -0.04 5.60 22.67
C THR A 140 -0.14 4.83 23.98
N VAL A 141 -1.15 3.98 24.14
CA VAL A 141 -1.32 3.17 25.36
C VAL A 141 -0.14 2.20 25.55
N LEU A 142 0.33 1.56 24.49
CA LEU A 142 1.48 0.66 24.54
C LEU A 142 2.77 1.42 24.89
N ARG A 143 2.96 2.64 24.40
CA ARG A 143 4.08 3.52 24.78
C ARG A 143 4.02 3.94 26.25
N VAL A 144 2.83 4.22 26.77
CA VAL A 144 2.64 4.49 28.21
C VAL A 144 3.06 3.29 29.05
N ALA A 145 2.62 2.09 28.67
CA ALA A 145 2.98 0.87 29.37
C ALA A 145 4.50 0.57 29.28
N GLN A 146 5.14 0.82 28.14
CA GLN A 146 6.58 0.68 27.97
C GLN A 146 7.36 1.66 28.86
N ALA A 147 7.00 2.95 28.82
CA ALA A 147 7.63 3.99 29.64
C ALA A 147 7.50 3.67 31.15
N PHE A 148 6.31 3.23 31.56
CA PHE A 148 6.05 2.81 32.94
C PHE A 148 6.92 1.62 33.36
N THR A 149 7.05 0.60 32.50
CA THR A 149 7.85 -0.59 32.76
C THR A 149 9.34 -0.25 32.87
N ALA A 150 9.85 0.57 31.93
CA ALA A 150 11.23 1.03 31.94
C ALA A 150 11.55 1.87 33.18
N LEU A 151 10.63 2.77 33.57
CA LEU A 151 10.77 3.60 34.76
C LEU A 151 10.75 2.75 36.05
N ALA A 152 9.87 1.76 36.14
CA ALA A 152 9.81 0.82 37.27
C ALA A 152 11.12 0.05 37.43
N LEU A 153 11.67 -0.48 36.33
CA LEU A 153 12.96 -1.15 36.30
C LEU A 153 14.10 -0.23 36.76
N ALA A 154 14.14 0.99 36.22
CA ALA A 154 15.15 1.97 36.57
C ALA A 154 15.12 2.35 38.05
N LEU A 155 13.92 2.54 38.62
CA LEU A 155 13.74 2.85 40.03
C LEU A 155 14.18 1.69 40.93
N ALA A 156 13.87 0.45 40.56
CA ALA A 156 14.29 -0.74 41.32
C ALA A 156 15.81 -0.94 41.30
N LEU A 157 16.47 -0.53 40.21
CA LEU A 157 17.93 -0.59 40.05
C LEU A 157 18.66 0.66 40.55
N ALA A 158 17.94 1.74 40.87
CA ALA A 158 18.51 3.02 41.28
C ALA A 158 19.54 2.90 42.44
N PRO A 159 19.36 2.05 43.47
CA PRO A 159 20.35 1.89 44.54
C PRO A 159 21.74 1.45 44.06
N LEU A 160 21.85 0.85 42.86
CA LEU A 160 23.13 0.46 42.26
C LEU A 160 23.93 1.67 41.73
N ARG A 161 23.33 2.87 41.71
CA ARG A 161 23.97 4.13 41.30
C ARG A 161 24.65 4.00 39.94
N ARG A 162 25.98 4.16 39.87
CA ARG A 162 26.77 4.07 38.63
C ARG A 162 26.69 2.71 37.95
N LEU A 163 26.35 1.66 38.70
CA LEU A 163 26.24 0.29 38.18
C LEU A 163 24.85 -0.04 37.64
N CYS A 164 23.87 0.87 37.74
CA CYS A 164 22.52 0.62 37.21
C CYS A 164 22.54 0.33 35.71
N TRP A 165 23.33 1.05 34.93
CA TRP A 165 23.50 0.85 33.49
C TRP A 165 24.21 -0.47 33.18
N THR A 166 25.19 -0.87 33.99
CA THR A 166 25.85 -2.17 33.86
C THR A 166 24.85 -3.30 34.12
N ALA A 167 24.07 -3.19 35.20
CA ALA A 167 23.04 -4.17 35.54
C ALA A 167 21.97 -4.25 34.45
N LEU A 168 21.53 -3.11 33.91
CA LEU A 168 20.61 -3.06 32.79
C LEU A 168 21.16 -3.81 31.58
N ALA A 169 22.40 -3.52 31.20
CA ALA A 169 23.02 -4.14 30.04
C ALA A 169 23.18 -5.67 30.23
N VAL A 170 23.52 -6.13 31.44
CA VAL A 170 23.55 -7.56 31.77
C VAL A 170 22.16 -8.20 31.71
N LEU A 171 21.12 -7.50 32.19
CA LEU A 171 19.74 -7.98 32.11
C LEU A 171 19.26 -8.09 30.66
N MET A 172 19.49 -7.06 29.85
CA MET A 172 19.15 -7.05 28.41
C MET A 172 19.87 -8.16 27.67
N LEU A 173 21.16 -8.36 27.97
CA LEU A 173 21.92 -9.47 27.39
C LEU A 173 21.35 -10.83 27.80
N THR A 174 21.10 -11.03 29.10
CA THR A 174 20.55 -12.28 29.62
C THR A 174 19.20 -12.56 28.96
N GLN A 175 18.36 -11.54 28.83
CA GLN A 175 17.07 -11.63 28.14
C GLN A 175 17.24 -11.96 26.65
N SER A 176 18.21 -11.37 25.95
CA SER A 176 18.52 -11.72 24.55
C SER A 176 18.94 -13.18 24.39
N ILE A 177 19.81 -13.68 25.28
CA ILE A 177 20.25 -15.09 25.27
C ILE A 177 19.07 -16.04 25.57
N LEU A 178 18.19 -15.63 26.50
CA LEU A 178 17.00 -16.40 26.84
C LEU A 178 15.99 -16.44 25.69
N GLU A 179 15.75 -15.31 25.00
CA GLU A 179 14.88 -15.22 23.83
C GLU A 179 15.34 -16.14 22.68
N GLU A 180 16.66 -16.29 22.49
CA GLU A 180 17.21 -17.20 21.48
C GLU A 180 17.02 -18.68 21.80
N ARG A 181 17.05 -19.03 23.09
CA ARG A 181 16.82 -20.42 23.53
C ARG A 181 15.34 -20.76 23.55
N GLU A 182 14.52 -19.82 24.00
CA GLU A 182 13.10 -19.99 24.26
C GLU A 182 12.35 -18.76 23.71
N PRO A 183 11.90 -18.81 22.44
CA PRO A 183 11.31 -17.64 21.76
C PRO A 183 10.10 -17.03 22.47
N TRP A 184 9.36 -17.81 23.27
CA TRP A 184 8.22 -17.32 24.04
C TRP A 184 8.64 -16.31 25.14
N LEU A 185 9.92 -16.32 25.57
CA LEU A 185 10.46 -15.35 26.53
C LEU A 185 10.61 -13.94 25.92
N ALA A 186 10.47 -13.79 24.60
CA ALA A 186 10.41 -12.48 23.93
C ALA A 186 9.32 -11.56 24.53
N VAL A 187 8.28 -12.15 25.14
CA VAL A 187 7.17 -11.43 25.79
C VAL A 187 7.64 -10.53 26.95
N ILE A 188 8.80 -10.83 27.55
CA ILE A 188 9.41 -10.04 28.63
C ILE A 188 10.13 -8.79 28.08
N ASN A 189 10.47 -8.78 26.79
CA ASN A 189 11.20 -7.71 26.14
C ASN A 189 10.32 -6.43 26.05
N PRO A 190 10.69 -5.31 26.70
CA PRO A 190 9.89 -4.09 26.67
C PRO A 190 9.76 -3.48 25.27
N PHE A 191 10.69 -3.77 24.36
CA PHE A 191 10.65 -3.29 22.98
C PHE A 191 9.60 -4.03 22.14
N ARG A 192 9.28 -5.28 22.47
CA ARG A 192 8.24 -6.07 21.77
C ARG A 192 6.83 -5.59 22.08
N LEU A 193 6.62 -4.87 23.18
CA LEU A 193 5.31 -4.35 23.58
C LEU A 193 4.76 -3.36 22.54
N THR A 194 5.64 -2.63 21.88
CA THR A 194 5.27 -1.58 20.93
C THR A 194 5.42 -2.02 19.48
N ALA A 195 5.82 -3.28 19.24
CA ALA A 195 5.93 -3.81 17.90
C ALA A 195 4.53 -3.92 17.26
N PRO A 196 4.31 -3.32 16.07
CA PRO A 196 3.02 -3.40 15.41
C PRO A 196 2.75 -4.83 14.95
N ARG A 197 1.60 -5.36 15.38
CA ARG A 197 1.01 -6.60 14.87
C ARG A 197 -0.37 -6.24 14.36
N PHE A 198 -0.62 -6.42 13.07
CA PHE A 198 -1.88 -6.05 12.46
C PHE A 198 -2.74 -7.27 12.21
N GLU A 199 -4.02 -7.16 12.54
CA GLU A 199 -5.08 -8.04 12.08
C GLU A 199 -5.96 -7.22 11.13
N GLY A 200 -5.68 -7.34 9.83
CA GLY A 200 -6.28 -6.49 8.79
C GLY A 200 -5.80 -5.05 8.92
N ILE A 201 -6.73 -4.11 9.13
CA ILE A 201 -6.43 -2.68 9.38
C ILE A 201 -6.30 -2.33 10.87
N THR A 202 -6.51 -3.30 11.76
CA THR A 202 -6.54 -3.03 13.21
C THR A 202 -5.25 -3.47 13.89
N TRP A 203 -4.75 -2.67 14.82
CA TRP A 203 -3.59 -3.05 15.65
C TRP A 203 -4.03 -4.07 16.70
N ARG A 204 -3.51 -5.29 16.61
CA ARG A 204 -3.73 -6.38 17.56
C ARG A 204 -2.98 -6.11 18.86
N TRP A 205 -3.72 -6.01 19.96
CA TRP A 205 -3.15 -5.77 21.29
C TRP A 205 -2.30 -6.95 21.76
N PRO A 206 -1.03 -6.74 22.16
CA PRO A 206 -0.18 -7.80 22.70
C PRO A 206 -0.55 -8.09 24.17
N MET A 207 -1.75 -8.62 24.40
CA MET A 207 -2.34 -8.77 25.73
C MET A 207 -1.48 -9.60 26.70
N GLU A 208 -0.81 -10.63 26.21
CA GLU A 208 0.09 -11.46 27.03
C GLU A 208 1.32 -10.67 27.50
N ALA A 209 1.98 -9.96 26.59
CA ALA A 209 3.11 -9.08 26.90
C ALA A 209 2.70 -7.96 27.86
N LEU A 210 1.56 -7.33 27.59
CA LEU A 210 1.05 -6.26 28.44
C LEU A 210 0.79 -6.75 29.87
N ARG A 211 0.14 -7.92 30.04
CA ARG A 211 -0.12 -8.50 31.37
C ARG A 211 1.17 -8.83 32.10
N ILE A 212 2.11 -9.49 31.43
CA ILE A 212 3.38 -9.90 32.05
C ILE A 212 4.23 -8.68 32.43
N GLN A 213 4.41 -7.73 31.50
CA GLN A 213 5.24 -6.56 31.74
C GLN A 213 4.66 -5.64 32.82
N LEU A 214 3.34 -5.42 32.83
CA LEU A 214 2.71 -4.64 33.90
C LEU A 214 2.81 -5.34 35.26
N SER A 215 2.68 -6.67 35.30
CA SER A 215 2.86 -7.44 36.54
C SER A 215 4.29 -7.31 37.06
N VAL A 216 5.29 -7.45 36.19
CA VAL A 216 6.71 -7.24 36.52
C VAL A 216 6.95 -5.80 36.98
N ALA A 217 6.39 -4.81 36.29
CA ALA A 217 6.52 -3.40 36.66
C ALA A 217 5.94 -3.11 38.06
N ILE A 218 4.79 -3.69 38.41
CA ILE A 218 4.18 -3.56 39.74
C ILE A 218 5.10 -4.15 40.82
N VAL A 219 5.68 -5.32 40.58
CA VAL A 219 6.63 -5.95 41.51
C VAL A 219 7.88 -5.07 41.68
N LEU A 220 8.44 -4.56 40.59
CA LEU A 220 9.60 -3.67 40.60
C LEU A 220 9.31 -2.35 41.32
N LEU A 221 8.11 -1.77 41.14
CA LEU A 221 7.70 -0.58 41.88
C LEU A 221 7.51 -0.86 43.37
N GLY A 222 6.98 -2.02 43.73
CA GLY A 222 6.90 -2.45 45.13
C GLY A 222 8.29 -2.52 45.77
N LEU A 223 9.27 -3.06 45.05
CA LEU A 223 10.67 -3.10 45.48
C LEU A 223 11.26 -1.69 45.62
N ALA A 224 11.09 -0.83 44.60
CA ALA A 224 11.58 0.55 44.63
C ALA A 224 10.97 1.37 45.77
N LEU A 225 9.67 1.17 46.04
CA LEU A 225 8.96 1.82 47.13
C LEU A 225 9.43 1.32 48.49
N ALA A 226 9.61 0.02 48.68
CA ALA A 226 10.17 -0.54 49.89
C ALA A 226 11.58 0.02 50.17
N GLN A 227 12.43 0.09 49.14
CA GLN A 227 13.76 0.70 49.22
C GLN A 227 13.66 2.19 49.61
N PHE A 228 12.72 2.94 49.01
CA PHE A 228 12.51 4.36 49.31
C PHE A 228 12.00 4.61 50.75
N LEU A 229 11.19 3.69 51.28
CA LEU A 229 10.75 3.70 52.67
C LEU A 229 11.83 3.27 53.66
N GLY A 230 13.04 2.93 53.18
CA GLY A 230 14.18 2.53 54.01
C GLY A 230 14.20 1.04 54.37
N TRP A 231 13.31 0.23 53.78
CA TRP A 231 13.31 -1.22 54.01
C TRP A 231 14.54 -1.83 53.32
N GLY A 232 15.47 -2.33 54.12
CA GLY A 232 16.70 -2.95 53.61
C GLY A 232 17.91 -2.02 53.53
N GLU A 233 17.88 -0.82 54.15
CA GLU A 233 19.03 0.11 54.22
C GLU A 233 20.34 -0.56 54.67
N ARG A 234 20.26 -1.56 55.56
CA ARG A 234 21.45 -2.31 56.01
C ARG A 234 22.06 -3.16 54.88
N LEU A 235 21.23 -3.79 54.05
CA LEU A 235 21.66 -4.64 52.94
C LEU A 235 22.24 -3.79 51.81
N THR A 236 21.53 -2.72 51.42
CA THR A 236 22.00 -1.79 50.37
C THR A 236 23.27 -1.07 50.79
N ALA A 237 23.38 -0.58 52.03
CA ALA A 237 24.60 0.08 52.53
C ALA A 237 25.81 -0.86 52.60
N SER A 238 25.60 -2.17 52.77
CA SER A 238 26.67 -3.17 52.82
C SER A 238 27.20 -3.49 51.41
N VAL A 239 26.28 -3.67 50.45
CA VAL A 239 26.63 -3.88 49.03
C VAL A 239 27.29 -2.63 48.47
N GLN A 240 26.74 -1.45 48.75
CA GLN A 240 27.23 -0.18 48.25
C GLN A 240 28.64 0.14 48.78
N ARG A 241 28.93 -0.11 50.06
CA ARG A 241 30.30 0.06 50.62
C ARG A 241 31.32 -0.84 49.94
N ARG A 242 30.93 -2.05 49.56
CA ARG A 242 31.82 -3.00 48.87
C ARG A 242 32.09 -2.62 47.42
N MET A 243 31.19 -1.88 46.78
CA MET A 243 31.26 -1.50 45.36
C MET A 243 31.79 -0.08 45.11
N GLN A 244 31.99 0.74 46.14
CA GLN A 244 32.46 2.15 46.02
C GLN A 244 33.99 2.32 45.81
N GLY A 245 34.76 1.26 45.59
CA GLY A 245 36.19 1.37 45.27
C GLY A 245 36.43 2.13 43.96
N SER A 246 37.33 3.13 43.94
CA SER A 246 37.54 4.01 42.78
C SER A 246 37.91 3.26 41.48
N TRP A 247 38.63 2.13 41.61
CA TRP A 247 39.02 1.28 40.48
C TRP A 247 37.87 0.48 39.86
N LEU A 248 36.87 0.09 40.68
CA LEU A 248 35.68 -0.63 40.21
C LEU A 248 34.78 0.26 39.35
N GLY A 249 34.76 1.57 39.63
CA GLY A 249 33.99 2.53 38.84
C GLY A 249 34.47 2.62 37.38
N THR A 250 35.78 2.73 37.16
CA THR A 250 36.36 2.81 35.82
C THR A 250 36.17 1.51 35.03
N LEU A 251 36.39 0.37 35.68
CA LEU A 251 36.16 -0.95 35.06
C LEU A 251 34.69 -1.17 34.72
N ALA A 252 33.77 -0.77 35.61
CA ALA A 252 32.34 -0.87 35.35
C ALA A 252 31.91 -0.01 34.16
N THR A 253 32.43 1.22 34.04
CA THR A 253 32.13 2.07 32.88
C THR A 253 32.63 1.44 31.58
N LEU A 254 33.88 0.97 31.54
CA LEU A 254 34.45 0.29 30.35
C LEU A 254 33.67 -0.98 29.99
N ALA A 255 33.32 -1.80 31.00
CA ALA A 255 32.52 -2.99 30.81
C ALA A 255 31.11 -2.66 30.29
N THR A 256 30.49 -1.59 30.79
CA THR A 256 29.17 -1.14 30.36
C THR A 256 29.19 -0.72 28.90
N VAL A 257 30.17 0.12 28.51
CA VAL A 257 30.34 0.54 27.11
C VAL A 257 30.59 -0.69 26.21
N GLY A 258 31.49 -1.59 26.61
CA GLY A 258 31.75 -2.83 25.87
C GLY A 258 30.51 -3.72 25.72
N LEU A 259 29.70 -3.84 26.77
CA LEU A 259 28.47 -4.64 26.75
C LEU A 259 27.40 -4.02 25.85
N PHE A 260 27.21 -2.70 25.91
CA PHE A 260 26.29 -2.01 25.00
C PHE A 260 26.77 -2.11 23.55
N LEU A 261 28.05 -1.89 23.25
CA LEU A 261 28.60 -2.07 21.90
C LEU A 261 28.38 -3.50 21.39
N TRP A 262 28.52 -4.51 22.26
CA TRP A 262 28.27 -5.90 21.89
C TRP A 262 26.79 -6.20 21.66
N ILE A 263 25.89 -5.69 22.51
CA ILE A 263 24.42 -5.81 22.33
C ILE A 263 23.99 -5.14 21.03
N PHE A 264 24.43 -3.89 20.80
CA PHE A 264 24.14 -3.16 19.56
C PHE A 264 24.72 -3.88 18.33
N GLY A 265 25.96 -4.37 18.40
CA GLY A 265 26.56 -5.15 17.32
C GLY A 265 25.81 -6.46 17.04
N ARG A 266 25.28 -7.12 18.07
CA ARG A 266 24.44 -8.32 17.94
C ARG A 266 23.09 -8.02 17.29
N TRP A 267 22.47 -6.91 17.64
CA TRP A 267 21.19 -6.49 17.06
C TRP A 267 21.33 -5.98 15.63
N SER A 268 22.40 -5.23 15.33
CA SER A 268 22.68 -4.68 13.99
C SER A 268 23.28 -5.73 13.02
N GLY A 269 24.12 -6.66 13.48
CA GLY A 269 24.77 -7.66 12.62
C GLY A 269 23.86 -8.77 12.08
N ASN A 270 22.59 -8.81 12.52
CA ASN A 270 21.60 -9.79 12.08
C ASN A 270 20.75 -9.29 10.88
N ASP A 271 21.11 -8.16 10.26
CA ASP A 271 20.44 -7.60 9.07
C ASP A 271 21.00 -8.11 7.74
N ASP A 272 22.31 -8.33 7.62
CA ASP A 272 22.92 -8.53 6.29
C ASP A 272 23.00 -9.99 5.79
N THR A 273 22.68 -10.99 6.62
CA THR A 273 22.90 -12.41 6.26
C THR A 273 21.64 -13.26 6.04
N LYS A 274 20.44 -12.70 6.20
CA LYS A 274 19.18 -13.37 5.82
C LYS A 274 18.43 -12.54 4.79
N LYS A 275 18.84 -12.69 3.52
CA LYS A 275 18.13 -12.17 2.34
C LYS A 275 16.91 -13.00 1.91
N ASP A 276 16.38 -13.86 2.79
CA ASP A 276 15.14 -14.60 2.56
C ASP A 276 14.02 -14.09 3.48
N GLY A 277 13.20 -13.19 2.94
CA GLY A 277 11.73 -13.18 3.06
C GLY A 277 11.02 -13.01 4.41
N ASP A 278 11.67 -13.09 5.57
CA ASP A 278 10.91 -13.20 6.83
C ASP A 278 11.45 -12.33 7.98
N GLY A 279 10.63 -11.38 8.43
CA GLY A 279 10.57 -11.02 9.86
C GLY A 279 11.07 -9.65 10.35
N LYS A 280 11.19 -8.60 9.52
CA LYS A 280 11.51 -7.24 10.04
C LYS A 280 10.51 -6.13 9.69
N GLY A 281 9.53 -6.40 8.84
CA GLY A 281 8.38 -5.52 8.62
C GLY A 281 7.29 -5.71 9.69
N PRO A 282 6.31 -4.79 9.80
CA PRO A 282 5.11 -5.02 10.59
C PRO A 282 4.51 -6.39 10.22
N THR A 283 4.29 -7.24 11.22
CA THR A 283 3.68 -8.56 10.97
C THR A 283 2.21 -8.34 10.69
N VAL A 284 1.84 -8.40 9.41
CA VAL A 284 0.45 -8.33 8.96
C VAL A 284 -0.09 -9.75 8.93
N GLU A 285 -0.84 -10.12 9.96
CA GLU A 285 -1.74 -11.26 9.86
C GLU A 285 -2.96 -10.75 9.11
N PHE A 286 -3.01 -11.02 7.80
CA PHE A 286 -4.26 -10.84 7.08
C PHE A 286 -5.29 -11.73 7.76
N PRO A 287 -6.47 -11.20 8.15
CA PRO A 287 -7.55 -12.07 8.56
C PRO A 287 -7.69 -13.06 7.42
N THR A 288 -7.65 -14.34 7.75
CA THR A 288 -8.13 -15.37 6.84
C THR A 288 -9.61 -15.06 6.67
N ALA A 289 -9.94 -14.11 5.78
CA ALA A 289 -11.26 -14.02 5.21
C ALA A 289 -11.47 -15.41 4.67
N ALA A 290 -12.32 -16.18 5.34
CA ALA A 290 -12.52 -17.57 4.99
C ALA A 290 -12.80 -17.59 3.49
N THR A 291 -11.90 -18.17 2.71
CA THR A 291 -12.12 -18.27 1.27
C THR A 291 -13.28 -19.24 1.11
N ALA A 292 -14.39 -18.75 0.58
CA ALA A 292 -15.45 -19.62 0.15
C ALA A 292 -15.07 -20.15 -1.24
N GLN A 293 -15.35 -21.43 -1.44
CA GLN A 293 -15.27 -22.06 -2.75
C GLN A 293 -16.67 -22.48 -3.17
N ALA A 294 -16.92 -22.40 -4.47
CA ALA A 294 -18.13 -22.92 -5.09
C ALA A 294 -17.76 -23.58 -6.41
N GLU A 295 -18.45 -24.67 -6.75
CA GLU A 295 -18.26 -25.39 -8.00
C GLU A 295 -19.57 -25.35 -8.78
N THR A 296 -19.43 -25.19 -10.09
CA THR A 296 -20.51 -25.22 -11.09
C THR A 296 -20.17 -26.29 -12.13
N GLY A 297 -20.98 -26.45 -13.17
CA GLY A 297 -20.68 -27.41 -14.24
C GLY A 297 -19.33 -27.12 -14.94
N HIS A 298 -18.99 -25.83 -15.09
CA HIS A 298 -17.83 -25.41 -15.87
C HIS A 298 -16.77 -24.60 -15.10
N TYR A 299 -17.06 -24.17 -13.87
CA TYR A 299 -16.14 -23.36 -13.06
C TYR A 299 -15.90 -23.89 -11.65
N GLN A 300 -14.71 -23.60 -11.14
CA GLN A 300 -14.35 -23.65 -9.73
C GLN A 300 -14.03 -22.24 -9.25
N PHE A 301 -14.93 -21.66 -8.45
CA PHE A 301 -14.80 -20.30 -7.92
C PHE A 301 -14.10 -20.25 -6.57
N SER A 302 -13.26 -19.24 -6.36
CA SER A 302 -12.75 -18.84 -5.04
C SER A 302 -13.06 -17.37 -4.77
N TYR A 303 -13.67 -17.06 -3.62
CA TYR A 303 -14.07 -15.69 -3.28
C TYR A 303 -14.07 -15.44 -1.76
N PRO A 304 -14.05 -14.18 -1.29
CA PRO A 304 -14.13 -13.89 0.14
C PRO A 304 -15.50 -14.31 0.69
N ALA A 305 -15.57 -15.12 1.75
CA ALA A 305 -16.87 -15.58 2.29
C ALA A 305 -17.81 -14.43 2.68
N SER A 306 -17.28 -13.26 3.01
CA SER A 306 -18.05 -12.03 3.27
C SER A 306 -18.86 -11.55 2.06
N LEU A 307 -18.45 -11.91 0.84
CA LEU A 307 -19.10 -11.54 -0.41
C LEU A 307 -20.05 -12.62 -0.96
N ARG A 308 -20.36 -13.67 -0.18
CA ARG A 308 -21.24 -14.78 -0.63
C ARG A 308 -22.54 -14.31 -1.29
N LYS A 309 -23.24 -13.35 -0.68
CA LYS A 309 -24.50 -12.82 -1.23
C LYS A 309 -24.35 -12.15 -2.59
N ARG A 310 -23.17 -11.57 -2.89
CA ARG A 310 -22.86 -11.00 -4.21
C ARG A 310 -22.41 -12.08 -5.19
N ALA A 311 -21.72 -13.12 -4.70
CA ALA A 311 -21.29 -14.24 -5.53
C ALA A 311 -22.48 -15.09 -6.00
N GLU A 312 -23.48 -15.34 -5.15
CA GLU A 312 -24.61 -16.24 -5.44
C GLU A 312 -25.25 -16.02 -6.84
N PRO A 313 -25.72 -14.82 -7.22
CA PRO A 313 -26.31 -14.60 -8.55
C PRO A 313 -25.33 -14.83 -9.71
N LEU A 314 -24.04 -14.53 -9.50
CA LEU A 314 -23.00 -14.77 -10.51
C LEU A 314 -22.78 -16.27 -10.70
N LEU A 315 -22.72 -17.03 -9.59
CA LEU A 315 -22.57 -18.49 -9.62
C LEU A 315 -23.75 -19.16 -10.33
N ASP A 316 -24.98 -18.70 -10.06
CA ASP A 316 -26.21 -19.22 -10.67
C ASP A 316 -26.23 -19.00 -12.20
N GLY A 317 -25.65 -17.90 -12.68
CA GLY A 317 -25.58 -17.57 -14.12
C GLY A 317 -24.33 -18.09 -14.84
N ALA A 318 -23.31 -18.56 -14.12
CA ALA A 318 -21.99 -18.84 -14.67
C ALA A 318 -21.98 -19.89 -15.79
N ASP A 319 -22.66 -21.03 -15.60
CA ASP A 319 -22.68 -22.09 -16.62
C ASP A 319 -23.40 -21.62 -17.91
N GLY A 320 -24.39 -20.75 -17.78
CA GLY A 320 -25.04 -20.11 -18.93
C GLY A 320 -24.11 -19.16 -19.69
N VAL A 321 -23.21 -18.47 -18.99
CA VAL A 321 -22.15 -17.66 -19.59
C VAL A 321 -21.17 -18.54 -20.37
N PHE A 322 -20.68 -19.60 -19.75
CA PHE A 322 -19.78 -20.55 -20.40
C PHE A 322 -20.38 -21.13 -21.68
N GLU A 323 -21.60 -21.65 -21.61
CA GLU A 323 -22.22 -22.31 -22.76
C GLU A 323 -22.49 -21.35 -23.91
N LYS A 324 -22.89 -20.10 -23.64
CA LYS A 324 -23.05 -19.06 -24.67
C LYS A 324 -21.72 -18.74 -25.36
N THR A 325 -20.66 -18.49 -24.59
CA THR A 325 -19.33 -18.17 -25.13
C THR A 325 -18.75 -19.35 -25.89
N ARG A 326 -18.89 -20.57 -25.35
CA ARG A 326 -18.46 -21.83 -25.97
C ARG A 326 -19.16 -22.06 -27.31
N ALA A 327 -20.49 -21.89 -27.35
CA ALA A 327 -21.27 -22.06 -28.55
C ALA A 327 -20.88 -21.04 -29.63
N PHE A 328 -20.63 -19.78 -29.24
CA PHE A 328 -20.17 -18.75 -30.18
C PHE A 328 -18.80 -19.07 -30.78
N LEU A 329 -17.84 -19.50 -29.96
CA LEU A 329 -16.49 -19.85 -30.44
C LEU A 329 -16.43 -21.22 -31.13
N GLY A 330 -17.47 -22.04 -31.00
CA GLY A 330 -17.53 -23.38 -31.60
C GLY A 330 -16.52 -24.36 -31.01
N VAL A 331 -16.24 -24.26 -29.70
CA VAL A 331 -15.23 -25.08 -29.02
C VAL A 331 -15.84 -26.14 -28.10
N GLU A 332 -15.05 -27.19 -27.84
CA GLU A 332 -15.39 -28.19 -26.83
C GLU A 332 -15.19 -27.62 -25.42
N ALA A 333 -15.94 -28.13 -24.45
CA ALA A 333 -15.93 -27.60 -23.08
C ALA A 333 -14.56 -27.72 -22.39
N GLY A 334 -13.80 -28.79 -22.67
CA GLY A 334 -12.48 -29.00 -22.07
C GLY A 334 -12.51 -29.09 -20.54
N ASP A 335 -11.42 -28.67 -19.89
CA ASP A 335 -11.29 -28.68 -18.44
C ASP A 335 -12.14 -27.58 -17.76
N THR A 336 -12.42 -27.75 -16.48
CA THR A 336 -13.05 -26.72 -15.62
C THR A 336 -12.18 -25.46 -15.52
N ILE A 337 -12.81 -24.28 -15.57
CA ILE A 337 -12.14 -22.98 -15.42
C ILE A 337 -12.05 -22.61 -13.94
N ARG A 338 -10.88 -22.21 -13.45
CA ARG A 338 -10.70 -21.66 -12.10
C ARG A 338 -10.98 -20.16 -12.11
N ALA A 339 -11.96 -19.71 -11.35
CA ALA A 339 -12.36 -18.32 -11.29
C ALA A 339 -12.07 -17.72 -9.91
N ASP A 340 -11.03 -16.90 -9.82
CA ASP A 340 -10.64 -16.23 -8.58
C ASP A 340 -11.26 -14.83 -8.47
N LEU A 341 -12.24 -14.69 -7.59
CA LEU A 341 -13.00 -13.47 -7.39
C LEU A 341 -12.49 -12.59 -6.24
N ASN A 342 -11.29 -12.90 -5.70
CA ASN A 342 -10.70 -12.15 -4.59
C ASN A 342 -10.12 -10.79 -5.01
N GLY A 343 -9.98 -10.54 -6.31
CA GLY A 343 -9.47 -9.29 -6.88
C GLY A 343 -8.81 -9.47 -8.24
N SER A 344 -8.63 -8.36 -8.95
CA SER A 344 -7.93 -8.27 -10.25
C SER A 344 -6.71 -7.33 -10.13
N ALA A 345 -5.86 -7.29 -11.16
CA ALA A 345 -4.79 -6.29 -11.24
C ALA A 345 -5.39 -4.86 -11.26
N ARG A 346 -4.67 -3.87 -10.70
CA ARG A 346 -5.10 -2.46 -10.70
C ARG A 346 -5.54 -2.02 -12.10
N HIS A 347 -6.71 -1.38 -12.21
CA HIS A 347 -7.28 -0.87 -13.47
C HIS A 347 -7.78 -1.92 -14.47
N THR A 348 -8.09 -3.15 -14.03
CA THR A 348 -8.78 -4.16 -14.84
C THR A 348 -9.98 -4.73 -14.10
N ALA A 349 -11.09 -4.98 -14.78
CA ALA A 349 -12.23 -5.68 -14.19
C ALA A 349 -11.91 -7.19 -13.98
N GLY A 350 -11.05 -7.76 -14.84
CA GLY A 350 -10.53 -9.11 -14.74
C GLY A 350 -9.24 -9.37 -15.52
N THR A 351 -8.71 -10.58 -15.40
CA THR A 351 -7.56 -11.09 -16.15
C THR A 351 -7.67 -12.61 -16.35
N ALA A 352 -7.40 -13.14 -17.54
CA ALA A 352 -7.38 -14.57 -17.81
C ALA A 352 -5.99 -15.10 -18.19
N TYR A 353 -5.62 -16.23 -17.61
CA TYR A 353 -4.44 -17.01 -17.96
C TYR A 353 -4.75 -18.51 -17.98
N TRP A 354 -4.66 -19.08 -19.17
CA TRP A 354 -4.94 -20.46 -19.50
C TRP A 354 -6.32 -20.91 -19.03
N ASN A 355 -6.38 -21.71 -17.96
CA ASN A 355 -7.61 -22.20 -17.34
C ASN A 355 -7.99 -21.42 -16.09
N THR A 356 -7.38 -20.26 -15.84
CA THR A 356 -7.66 -19.43 -14.67
C THR A 356 -8.11 -18.06 -15.13
N LEU A 357 -9.19 -17.55 -14.54
CA LEU A 357 -9.56 -16.15 -14.65
C LEU A 357 -9.61 -15.50 -13.27
N ARG A 358 -9.39 -14.19 -13.22
CA ARG A 358 -9.51 -13.35 -12.03
C ARG A 358 -10.51 -12.25 -12.28
N MET A 359 -11.31 -11.90 -11.30
CA MET A 359 -12.29 -10.82 -11.39
C MET A 359 -12.46 -10.14 -10.03
N ASN A 360 -12.72 -8.83 -10.00
CA ASN A 360 -12.95 -8.12 -8.74
C ASN A 360 -14.43 -8.07 -8.36
N LEU A 361 -14.90 -9.02 -7.55
CA LEU A 361 -16.29 -9.08 -7.09
C LEU A 361 -16.73 -7.89 -6.24
N ALA A 362 -15.80 -7.23 -5.54
CA ALA A 362 -16.14 -6.07 -4.70
C ALA A 362 -16.46 -4.81 -5.52
N GLY A 363 -15.84 -4.69 -6.70
CA GLY A 363 -15.96 -3.53 -7.59
C GLY A 363 -17.12 -3.58 -8.58
N LEU A 364 -17.80 -4.73 -8.73
CA LEU A 364 -18.95 -4.88 -9.61
C LEU A 364 -20.17 -4.14 -9.03
N SER A 365 -20.91 -3.44 -9.90
CA SER A 365 -22.10 -2.68 -9.52
C SER A 365 -23.31 -3.61 -9.31
N ASP A 366 -23.48 -4.61 -10.18
CA ASP A 366 -24.54 -5.61 -10.11
C ASP A 366 -24.14 -6.98 -10.71
N ALA A 367 -25.09 -7.92 -10.68
CA ALA A 367 -24.87 -9.28 -11.17
C ALA A 367 -24.85 -9.38 -12.70
N GLU A 368 -25.56 -8.52 -13.42
CA GLU A 368 -25.59 -8.54 -14.89
C GLU A 368 -24.24 -8.07 -15.44
N GLU A 369 -23.69 -6.99 -14.89
CA GLU A 369 -22.32 -6.54 -15.15
C GLU A 369 -21.32 -7.66 -14.82
N GLY A 370 -21.49 -8.32 -13.67
CA GLY A 370 -20.63 -9.45 -13.27
C GLY A 370 -20.65 -10.61 -14.27
N LEU A 371 -21.82 -10.97 -14.82
CA LEU A 371 -21.95 -12.02 -15.83
C LEU A 371 -21.35 -11.59 -17.17
N ALA A 372 -21.48 -10.32 -17.55
CA ALA A 372 -20.87 -9.78 -18.76
C ALA A 372 -19.33 -9.82 -18.66
N VAL A 373 -18.76 -9.35 -17.55
CA VAL A 373 -17.31 -9.43 -17.28
C VAL A 373 -16.84 -10.89 -17.23
N LEU A 374 -17.61 -11.80 -16.62
CA LEU A 374 -17.29 -13.22 -16.65
C LEU A 374 -17.28 -13.77 -18.10
N GLY A 375 -18.19 -13.29 -18.95
CA GLY A 375 -18.24 -13.62 -20.38
C GLY A 375 -17.01 -13.12 -21.14
N HIS A 376 -16.56 -11.90 -20.84
CA HIS A 376 -15.32 -11.32 -21.35
C HIS A 376 -14.12 -12.22 -21.00
N GLU A 377 -13.93 -12.51 -19.71
CA GLU A 377 -12.78 -13.31 -19.24
C GLU A 377 -12.84 -14.77 -19.71
N THR A 378 -14.04 -15.34 -19.79
CA THR A 378 -14.24 -16.70 -20.35
C THR A 378 -13.85 -16.75 -21.82
N THR A 379 -14.07 -15.67 -22.57
CA THR A 379 -13.67 -15.57 -23.98
C THR A 379 -12.15 -15.68 -24.11
N HIS A 380 -11.38 -15.01 -23.25
CA HIS A 380 -9.92 -15.13 -23.23
C HIS A 380 -9.45 -16.55 -22.92
N VAL A 381 -10.04 -17.21 -21.92
CA VAL A 381 -9.72 -18.62 -21.58
C VAL A 381 -9.96 -19.54 -22.77
N LEU A 382 -11.15 -19.45 -23.39
CA LEU A 382 -11.49 -20.31 -24.52
C LEU A 382 -10.65 -19.98 -25.76
N ALA A 383 -10.35 -18.70 -26.02
CA ALA A 383 -9.46 -18.30 -27.11
C ALA A 383 -8.04 -18.87 -26.92
N GLN A 384 -7.50 -18.87 -25.70
CA GLN A 384 -6.21 -19.48 -25.41
C GLN A 384 -6.23 -20.99 -25.59
N ARG A 385 -7.34 -21.68 -25.26
CA ARG A 385 -7.50 -23.12 -25.55
C ARG A 385 -7.50 -23.42 -27.05
N ILE A 386 -8.13 -22.56 -27.86
CA ILE A 386 -8.11 -22.68 -29.33
C ILE A 386 -6.68 -22.52 -29.85
N ALA A 387 -5.95 -21.50 -29.38
CA ALA A 387 -4.58 -21.25 -29.80
C ALA A 387 -3.60 -22.35 -29.33
N GLY A 388 -3.85 -22.97 -28.19
CA GLY A 388 -2.90 -23.88 -27.57
C GLY A 388 -1.87 -23.16 -26.69
N VAL A 389 -1.20 -23.92 -25.81
CA VAL A 389 -0.31 -23.38 -24.76
C VAL A 389 0.82 -22.56 -25.38
N ASP A 390 1.42 -23.08 -26.44
CA ASP A 390 2.62 -22.50 -27.05
C ASP A 390 2.31 -21.19 -27.78
N ALA A 391 1.09 -21.02 -28.31
CA ALA A 391 0.68 -19.82 -29.04
C ALA A 391 -0.08 -18.79 -28.20
N ALA A 392 -0.38 -19.09 -26.92
CA ALA A 392 -1.04 -18.14 -26.02
C ALA A 392 -0.28 -16.80 -25.85
N PRO A 393 1.08 -16.76 -25.78
CA PRO A 393 1.83 -15.51 -25.78
C PRO A 393 1.65 -14.71 -27.07
N HIS A 394 1.62 -15.38 -28.23
CA HIS A 394 1.40 -14.73 -29.52
C HIS A 394 -0.02 -14.14 -29.59
N LEU A 395 -1.05 -14.88 -29.19
CA LEU A 395 -2.42 -14.36 -29.10
C LEU A 395 -2.51 -13.11 -28.21
N SER A 396 -1.75 -13.11 -27.10
CA SER A 396 -1.68 -11.97 -26.18
C SER A 396 -1.00 -10.74 -26.79
N ALA A 397 -0.11 -10.91 -27.76
CA ALA A 397 0.50 -9.82 -28.52
C ALA A 397 -0.46 -9.23 -29.57
N LEU A 398 -1.40 -10.03 -30.09
CA LEU A 398 -2.49 -9.58 -30.96
C LEU A 398 -3.63 -8.94 -30.13
N LYS A 399 -3.32 -7.90 -29.34
CA LYS A 399 -4.26 -7.29 -28.38
C LYS A 399 -5.55 -6.79 -29.00
N LEU A 400 -5.50 -6.18 -30.18
CA LEU A 400 -6.70 -5.74 -30.89
C LEU A 400 -7.67 -6.90 -31.19
N LEU A 401 -7.12 -8.07 -31.57
CA LEU A 401 -7.91 -9.27 -31.83
C LEU A 401 -8.46 -9.87 -30.53
N SER A 402 -7.61 -10.05 -29.51
CA SER A 402 -7.98 -10.74 -28.27
C SER A 402 -8.93 -9.92 -27.40
N GLU A 403 -8.60 -8.67 -27.08
CA GLU A 403 -9.47 -7.77 -26.30
C GLU A 403 -10.72 -7.38 -27.11
N GLY A 404 -10.56 -7.23 -28.43
CA GLY A 404 -11.69 -6.97 -29.33
C GLY A 404 -12.70 -8.10 -29.35
N LEU A 405 -12.23 -9.37 -29.38
CA LEU A 405 -13.10 -10.55 -29.38
C LEU A 405 -13.83 -10.69 -28.04
N ALA A 406 -13.12 -10.49 -26.93
CA ALA A 406 -13.72 -10.53 -25.60
C ALA A 406 -14.79 -9.43 -25.44
N SER A 407 -14.50 -8.20 -25.87
CA SER A 407 -15.48 -7.08 -25.88
C SER A 407 -16.66 -7.33 -26.81
N TYR A 408 -16.42 -7.98 -27.94
CA TYR A 408 -17.47 -8.35 -28.89
C TYR A 408 -18.45 -9.32 -28.25
N VAL A 409 -17.93 -10.40 -27.66
CA VAL A 409 -18.73 -11.43 -27.00
C VAL A 409 -19.47 -10.86 -25.78
N GLU A 410 -18.76 -10.10 -24.94
CA GLU A 410 -19.30 -9.45 -23.75
C GLU A 410 -20.61 -8.72 -24.07
N TYR A 411 -20.58 -7.81 -25.04
CA TYR A 411 -21.74 -6.97 -25.33
C TYR A 411 -22.75 -7.61 -26.27
N ARG A 412 -22.33 -8.47 -27.19
CA ARG A 412 -23.27 -9.14 -28.09
C ARG A 412 -24.12 -10.18 -27.36
N LEU A 413 -23.56 -10.87 -26.36
CA LEU A 413 -24.22 -12.01 -25.71
C LEU A 413 -24.79 -11.72 -24.32
N PHE A 414 -24.26 -10.71 -23.61
CA PHE A 414 -24.57 -10.47 -22.21
C PHE A 414 -25.16 -9.08 -21.91
N TYR A 415 -24.96 -8.10 -22.79
CA TYR A 415 -25.64 -6.81 -22.68
C TYR A 415 -26.87 -6.71 -23.60
N PRO A 416 -27.83 -5.83 -23.29
CA PRO A 416 -28.95 -5.56 -24.18
C PRO A 416 -28.48 -4.87 -25.48
N PRO A 417 -29.22 -5.02 -26.60
CA PRO A 417 -28.92 -4.32 -27.84
C PRO A 417 -28.80 -2.81 -27.62
N GLY A 418 -27.76 -2.18 -28.19
CA GLY A 418 -27.49 -0.75 -28.05
C GLY A 418 -26.58 -0.39 -26.88
N ALA A 419 -26.21 -1.33 -26.01
CA ALA A 419 -25.22 -1.10 -24.96
C ALA A 419 -23.85 -0.67 -25.53
N GLU A 420 -23.56 -1.07 -26.76
CA GLU A 420 -22.33 -0.79 -27.49
C GLU A 420 -22.23 0.61 -28.11
N GLU A 421 -23.29 1.42 -28.03
CA GLU A 421 -23.34 2.75 -28.66
C GLU A 421 -22.15 3.63 -28.27
N GLU A 422 -21.71 3.52 -27.02
CA GLU A 422 -20.58 4.29 -26.50
C GLU A 422 -19.24 3.82 -27.09
N PHE A 423 -19.02 2.51 -27.20
CA PHE A 423 -17.85 1.94 -27.89
C PHE A 423 -17.81 2.40 -29.35
N GLN A 424 -18.96 2.39 -30.03
CA GLN A 424 -19.08 2.86 -31.41
C GLN A 424 -18.83 4.36 -31.51
N LEU A 425 -19.31 5.17 -30.56
CA LEU A 425 -19.04 6.60 -30.52
C LEU A 425 -17.55 6.89 -30.33
N ILE A 426 -16.87 6.21 -29.40
CA ILE A 426 -15.44 6.39 -29.16
C ILE A 426 -14.63 5.97 -30.40
N ALA A 427 -14.91 4.81 -30.99
CA ALA A 427 -14.25 4.35 -32.21
C ALA A 427 -14.44 5.33 -33.39
N ALA A 428 -15.66 5.84 -33.56
CA ALA A 428 -15.96 6.84 -34.58
C ALA A 428 -15.25 8.18 -34.31
N ALA A 429 -15.21 8.64 -33.05
CA ALA A 429 -14.51 9.86 -32.69
C ALA A 429 -12.99 9.76 -32.96
N LEU A 430 -12.36 8.63 -32.62
CA LEU A 430 -10.96 8.34 -32.95
C LEU A 430 -10.73 8.37 -34.47
N ARG A 431 -11.64 7.76 -35.26
CA ARG A 431 -11.59 7.80 -36.73
C ARG A 431 -11.69 9.22 -37.27
N ALA A 432 -12.67 10.00 -36.82
CA ALA A 432 -12.89 11.39 -37.24
C ALA A 432 -11.68 12.28 -36.93
N ARG A 433 -10.99 12.03 -35.81
CA ARG A 433 -9.77 12.73 -35.40
C ARG A 433 -8.50 12.28 -36.13
N ARG A 434 -8.60 11.27 -37.00
CA ARG A 434 -7.48 10.63 -37.73
C ARG A 434 -6.45 9.98 -36.79
N GLU A 435 -6.95 9.39 -35.71
CA GLU A 435 -6.14 8.75 -34.66
C GLU A 435 -6.10 7.22 -34.82
N VAL A 436 -6.66 6.68 -35.89
CA VAL A 436 -6.67 5.23 -36.18
C VAL A 436 -5.71 4.95 -37.35
N ARG A 437 -4.59 4.26 -37.07
CA ARG A 437 -3.58 3.86 -38.05
C ARG A 437 -3.36 2.36 -38.02
N THR A 438 -3.34 1.71 -39.18
CA THR A 438 -3.20 0.24 -39.28
C THR A 438 -1.92 -0.25 -38.62
N GLU A 439 -0.82 0.50 -38.73
CA GLU A 439 0.47 0.11 -38.15
C GLU A 439 0.43 0.10 -36.62
N GLU A 440 -0.35 0.98 -35.99
CA GLU A 440 -0.56 1.01 -34.54
C GLU A 440 -1.53 -0.10 -34.11
N LEU A 441 -2.55 -0.38 -34.91
CA LEU A 441 -3.52 -1.46 -34.64
C LEU A 441 -2.87 -2.86 -34.65
N LEU A 442 -1.83 -3.04 -35.47
CA LEU A 442 -1.07 -4.29 -35.58
C LEU A 442 0.10 -4.39 -34.58
N ASP A 443 0.43 -3.29 -33.90
CA ASP A 443 1.53 -3.18 -32.93
C ASP A 443 1.04 -2.52 -31.64
N TYR A 444 0.68 -3.36 -30.67
CA TYR A 444 0.14 -2.91 -29.38
C TYR A 444 1.08 -1.98 -28.61
N GLU A 445 2.39 -2.25 -28.63
CA GLU A 445 3.36 -1.43 -27.91
C GLU A 445 3.39 -0.02 -28.50
N LYS A 446 3.34 0.08 -29.82
CA LYS A 446 3.25 1.36 -30.52
C LYS A 446 1.94 2.08 -30.23
N LEU A 447 0.81 1.38 -30.25
CA LEU A 447 -0.49 1.96 -29.87
C LEU A 447 -0.45 2.51 -28.44
N ALA A 448 0.09 1.77 -27.48
CA ALA A 448 0.20 2.20 -26.09
C ALA A 448 1.18 3.37 -25.89
N ALA A 449 2.26 3.41 -26.68
CA ALA A 449 3.24 4.48 -26.64
C ALA A 449 2.68 5.80 -27.20
N ASP A 450 2.01 5.74 -28.35
CA ASP A 450 1.54 6.92 -29.09
C ASP A 450 0.14 7.38 -28.62
N GLN A 451 -0.72 6.44 -28.23
CA GLN A 451 -2.14 6.63 -27.94
C GLN A 451 -2.52 6.07 -26.55
N ASP A 452 -3.81 5.84 -26.32
CA ASP A 452 -4.28 5.11 -25.14
C ASP A 452 -4.40 3.61 -25.44
N GLU A 453 -3.76 2.78 -24.62
CA GLU A 453 -3.84 1.32 -24.75
C GLU A 453 -5.28 0.77 -24.64
N ASN A 454 -6.19 1.46 -23.94
CA ASN A 454 -7.58 1.02 -23.87
C ASN A 454 -8.35 1.24 -25.18
N GLN A 455 -7.77 1.86 -26.21
CA GLN A 455 -8.38 1.95 -27.54
C GLN A 455 -8.56 0.57 -28.19
N VAL A 456 -7.84 -0.46 -27.74
CA VAL A 456 -8.02 -1.85 -28.21
C VAL A 456 -9.44 -2.36 -27.98
N TYR A 457 -10.15 -1.87 -26.96
CA TYR A 457 -11.51 -2.28 -26.65
C TYR A 457 -12.53 -1.76 -27.70
N PRO A 458 -12.69 -0.43 -27.93
CA PRO A 458 -13.59 0.10 -28.95
C PRO A 458 -13.18 -0.26 -30.38
N LEU A 459 -11.89 -0.16 -30.71
CA LEU A 459 -11.41 -0.44 -32.07
C LEU A 459 -11.40 -1.95 -32.36
N GLY A 460 -10.98 -2.77 -31.40
CA GLY A 460 -10.96 -4.22 -31.54
C GLY A 460 -12.35 -4.80 -31.69
N ARG A 461 -13.33 -4.30 -30.92
CA ARG A 461 -14.73 -4.72 -31.07
C ARG A 461 -15.26 -4.40 -32.48
N ALA A 462 -15.01 -3.21 -32.99
CA ALA A 462 -15.39 -2.82 -34.35
C ALA A 462 -14.71 -3.68 -35.42
N PHE A 463 -13.45 -4.04 -35.20
CA PHE A 463 -12.71 -4.96 -36.07
C PHE A 463 -13.34 -6.36 -36.09
N ILE A 464 -13.69 -6.93 -34.93
CA ILE A 464 -14.35 -8.23 -34.83
C ILE A 464 -15.75 -8.21 -35.43
N GLU A 465 -16.52 -7.13 -35.24
CA GLU A 465 -17.83 -6.96 -35.88
C GLU A 465 -17.73 -7.09 -37.39
N VAL A 466 -16.76 -6.44 -38.02
CA VAL A 466 -16.55 -6.52 -39.47
C VAL A 466 -16.06 -7.90 -39.90
N LEU A 467 -15.11 -8.49 -39.17
CA LEU A 467 -14.63 -9.85 -39.42
C LEU A 467 -15.79 -10.86 -39.42
N VAL A 468 -16.68 -10.77 -38.42
CA VAL A 468 -17.85 -11.63 -38.27
C VAL A 468 -18.89 -11.34 -39.35
N ARG A 469 -19.20 -10.07 -39.65
CA ARG A 469 -20.13 -9.71 -40.73
C ARG A 469 -19.71 -10.29 -42.08
N ARG A 470 -18.41 -10.26 -42.36
CA ARG A 470 -17.86 -10.73 -43.63
C ARG A 470 -17.71 -12.24 -43.71
N HIS A 471 -17.20 -12.87 -42.65
CA HIS A 471 -16.74 -14.26 -42.68
C HIS A 471 -17.50 -15.22 -41.73
N GLY A 472 -18.57 -14.73 -41.10
CA GLY A 472 -19.45 -15.45 -40.18
C GLY A 472 -18.93 -15.54 -38.75
N ASP A 473 -19.81 -15.95 -37.82
CA ASP A 473 -19.52 -16.03 -36.37
C ASP A 473 -18.30 -16.88 -36.02
N GLY A 474 -18.00 -17.93 -36.81
CA GLY A 474 -16.82 -18.79 -36.59
C GLY A 474 -15.48 -18.19 -37.05
N ALA A 475 -15.47 -17.01 -37.68
CA ALA A 475 -14.23 -16.43 -38.24
C ALA A 475 -13.15 -16.14 -37.19
N PRO A 476 -13.45 -15.52 -36.02
CA PRO A 476 -12.43 -15.28 -35.00
C PRO A 476 -11.77 -16.58 -34.52
N ALA A 477 -12.56 -17.63 -34.27
CA ALA A 477 -12.05 -18.94 -33.84
C ALA A 477 -11.13 -19.58 -34.90
N ARG A 478 -11.44 -19.43 -36.20
CA ARG A 478 -10.56 -19.90 -37.29
C ARG A 478 -9.22 -19.17 -37.30
N VAL A 479 -9.21 -17.84 -37.13
CA VAL A 479 -7.98 -17.04 -37.04
C VAL A 479 -7.13 -17.47 -35.85
N ILE A 480 -7.75 -17.64 -34.68
CA ILE A 480 -7.04 -18.07 -33.46
C ILE A 480 -6.49 -19.50 -33.63
N SER A 481 -7.25 -20.40 -34.27
CA SER A 481 -6.79 -21.76 -34.57
C SER A 481 -5.60 -21.76 -35.53
N ALA A 482 -5.61 -20.86 -36.53
CA ALA A 482 -4.53 -20.70 -37.49
C ALA A 482 -3.24 -20.15 -36.87
N LEU A 483 -3.37 -19.29 -35.86
CA LEU A 483 -2.25 -18.83 -35.02
C LEU A 483 -1.66 -19.97 -34.17
N GLY A 484 -2.51 -20.88 -33.69
CA GLY A 484 -2.14 -22.01 -32.84
C GLY A 484 -1.66 -23.27 -33.54
N ARG A 485 -1.47 -23.23 -34.86
CA ARG A 485 -1.14 -24.44 -35.64
C ARG A 485 0.26 -24.96 -35.31
N LYS A 486 0.42 -26.28 -35.32
CA LYS A 486 1.69 -26.95 -34.96
C LYS A 486 2.86 -26.64 -35.89
N ASP A 487 2.56 -26.21 -37.11
CA ASP A 487 3.52 -25.84 -38.16
C ASP A 487 3.62 -24.32 -38.35
N ALA A 488 3.25 -23.53 -37.32
CA ALA A 488 3.42 -22.08 -37.34
C ALA A 488 4.92 -21.72 -37.46
N PRO A 489 5.29 -20.75 -38.31
CA PRO A 489 6.67 -20.29 -38.39
C PRO A 489 7.12 -19.66 -37.07
N GLU A 490 8.33 -20.00 -36.62
CA GLU A 490 8.90 -19.45 -35.39
C GLU A 490 9.33 -17.98 -35.57
N GLY A 491 9.12 -17.17 -34.52
CA GLY A 491 9.64 -15.80 -34.46
C GLY A 491 8.87 -14.76 -35.29
N LEU A 492 7.66 -15.05 -35.75
CA LEU A 492 6.79 -14.04 -36.35
C LEU A 492 6.19 -13.13 -35.27
N GLU A 493 6.34 -11.83 -35.46
CA GLU A 493 5.83 -10.80 -34.54
C GLU A 493 5.08 -9.71 -35.32
N GLY A 494 4.27 -8.93 -34.60
CA GLY A 494 3.51 -7.80 -35.14
C GLY A 494 2.73 -8.14 -36.41
N ALA A 495 2.82 -7.28 -37.43
CA ALA A 495 2.08 -7.41 -38.69
C ALA A 495 2.28 -8.75 -39.41
N LEU A 496 3.45 -9.39 -39.31
CA LEU A 496 3.72 -10.67 -39.97
C LEU A 496 2.94 -11.82 -39.33
N ALA A 497 2.83 -11.82 -37.99
CA ALA A 497 2.03 -12.81 -37.27
C ALA A 497 0.54 -12.69 -37.62
N TRP A 498 0.04 -11.45 -37.72
CA TRP A 498 -1.33 -11.19 -38.19
C TRP A 498 -1.56 -11.71 -39.60
N GLN A 499 -0.68 -11.38 -40.54
CA GLN A 499 -0.81 -11.79 -41.93
C GLN A 499 -0.82 -13.31 -42.08
N ASP A 500 0.10 -13.99 -41.39
CA ASP A 500 0.20 -15.45 -41.40
C ASP A 500 -1.05 -16.14 -40.84
N ALA A 501 -1.56 -15.67 -39.70
CA ALA A 501 -2.76 -16.22 -39.07
C ALA A 501 -4.00 -16.04 -39.95
N PHE A 502 -4.20 -14.84 -40.51
CA PHE A 502 -5.34 -14.55 -41.38
C PHE A 502 -5.27 -15.32 -42.70
N GLN A 503 -4.11 -15.33 -43.37
CA GLN A 503 -3.92 -16.05 -44.61
C GLN A 503 -4.17 -17.55 -44.43
N THR A 504 -3.68 -18.13 -43.34
CA THR A 504 -3.90 -19.56 -43.05
C THR A 504 -5.35 -19.87 -42.66
N ALA A 505 -6.05 -18.91 -42.05
CA ALA A 505 -7.49 -19.01 -41.83
C ALA A 505 -8.33 -18.85 -43.14
N GLY A 506 -7.68 -18.59 -44.28
CA GLY A 506 -8.35 -18.33 -45.56
C GLY A 506 -9.03 -16.97 -45.61
N ILE A 507 -8.52 -15.99 -44.86
CA ILE A 507 -9.08 -14.64 -44.72
C ILE A 507 -8.05 -13.62 -45.19
N ASP A 508 -8.46 -12.70 -46.05
CA ASP A 508 -7.63 -11.59 -46.49
C ASP A 508 -7.67 -10.47 -45.44
N LEU A 509 -6.57 -10.31 -44.70
CA LEU A 509 -6.45 -9.29 -43.65
C LEU A 509 -6.63 -7.87 -44.19
N SER A 510 -6.11 -7.57 -45.38
CA SER A 510 -6.23 -6.23 -45.98
C SER A 510 -7.68 -5.91 -46.27
N GLN A 511 -8.45 -6.87 -46.77
CA GLN A 511 -9.87 -6.70 -47.02
C GLN A 511 -10.68 -6.49 -45.73
N VAL A 512 -10.31 -7.18 -44.64
CA VAL A 512 -10.95 -6.95 -43.34
C VAL A 512 -10.66 -5.54 -42.82
N PHE A 513 -9.44 -5.01 -43.01
CA PHE A 513 -9.11 -3.63 -42.66
C PHE A 513 -9.85 -2.61 -43.54
N ASP A 514 -9.97 -2.86 -44.84
CA ASP A 514 -10.74 -1.99 -45.73
C ASP A 514 -12.20 -1.88 -45.26
N ASP A 515 -12.85 -3.02 -45.00
CA ASP A 515 -14.22 -3.04 -44.48
C ASP A 515 -14.31 -2.42 -43.07
N PHE A 516 -13.27 -2.56 -42.24
CA PHE A 516 -13.18 -1.93 -40.92
C PHE A 516 -13.16 -0.40 -41.02
N PHE A 517 -12.35 0.17 -41.92
CA PHE A 517 -12.34 1.62 -42.12
C PHE A 517 -13.63 2.14 -42.74
N VAL A 518 -14.24 1.39 -43.67
CA VAL A 518 -15.58 1.72 -44.20
C VAL A 518 -16.61 1.73 -43.06
N TYR A 519 -16.60 0.71 -42.21
CA TYR A 519 -17.50 0.65 -41.05
C TYR A 519 -17.29 1.84 -40.12
N LEU A 520 -16.04 2.22 -39.80
CA LEU A 520 -15.77 3.38 -38.97
C LEU A 520 -16.25 4.69 -39.63
N ASP A 521 -16.06 4.84 -40.95
CA ASP A 521 -16.55 6.00 -41.69
C ASP A 521 -18.09 6.08 -41.66
N GLU A 522 -18.80 4.97 -41.76
CA GLU A 522 -20.26 4.90 -41.55
C GLU A 522 -20.65 5.31 -40.13
N GLN A 523 -19.91 4.85 -39.10
CA GLN A 523 -20.18 5.25 -37.72
C GLN A 523 -19.91 6.74 -37.49
N VAL A 524 -18.93 7.33 -38.17
CA VAL A 524 -18.66 8.77 -38.16
C VAL A 524 -19.81 9.54 -38.78
N GLU A 525 -20.32 9.14 -39.94
CA GLU A 525 -21.47 9.79 -40.56
C GLU A 525 -22.72 9.73 -39.68
N LEU A 526 -23.00 8.56 -39.09
CA LEU A 526 -24.16 8.36 -38.22
C LEU A 526 -24.12 9.24 -36.97
N ARG A 527 -22.94 9.59 -36.47
CA ARG A 527 -22.72 10.33 -35.21
C ARG A 527 -22.08 11.69 -35.41
N ARG A 528 -22.08 12.21 -36.64
CA ARG A 528 -21.35 13.42 -37.02
C ARG A 528 -21.69 14.60 -36.12
N GLU A 529 -22.97 14.83 -35.85
CA GLU A 529 -23.41 15.94 -34.99
C GLU A 529 -22.79 15.88 -33.58
N VAL A 530 -22.78 14.69 -32.97
CA VAL A 530 -22.18 14.50 -31.64
C VAL A 530 -20.67 14.66 -31.71
N ILE A 531 -20.02 14.05 -32.69
CA ILE A 531 -18.55 14.09 -32.87
C ILE A 531 -18.07 15.52 -33.13
N ASP A 532 -18.75 16.27 -33.99
CA ASP A 532 -18.41 17.66 -34.33
C ASP A 532 -18.58 18.59 -33.11
N ALA A 533 -19.47 18.23 -32.18
CA ALA A 533 -19.65 18.94 -30.91
C ALA A 533 -18.64 18.56 -29.83
N LEU A 534 -17.89 17.45 -29.98
CA LEU A 534 -16.89 17.05 -29.00
C LEU A 534 -15.65 17.95 -29.06
N PRO A 535 -15.32 18.70 -28.00
CA PRO A 535 -14.12 19.50 -28.01
C PRO A 535 -12.85 18.64 -27.96
N ARG A 536 -11.72 19.23 -28.33
CA ARG A 536 -10.39 18.61 -28.25
C ARG A 536 -9.57 19.27 -27.15
N PRO A 537 -9.48 18.67 -25.95
CA PRO A 537 -8.74 19.28 -24.86
C PRO A 537 -7.24 19.35 -25.19
N ARG A 538 -6.63 20.51 -25.01
CA ARG A 538 -5.19 20.77 -25.20
C ARG A 538 -4.53 21.19 -23.90
N GLY A 539 -3.27 20.82 -23.70
CA GLY A 539 -2.55 21.18 -22.50
C GLY A 539 -1.87 22.54 -22.63
N ALA A 540 -2.12 23.43 -21.68
CA ALA A 540 -1.25 24.58 -21.42
C ALA A 540 -0.36 24.29 -20.22
N VAL A 541 0.95 24.47 -20.44
CA VAL A 541 1.96 24.32 -19.38
C VAL A 541 1.93 25.58 -18.52
N GLU A 542 1.70 25.40 -17.23
CA GLU A 542 1.75 26.46 -16.24
C GLU A 542 2.88 26.19 -15.25
N ARG A 543 3.45 27.26 -14.70
CA ARG A 543 4.56 27.20 -13.75
C ARG A 543 4.23 28.05 -12.54
N GLU A 544 4.24 27.44 -11.37
CA GLU A 544 3.96 28.13 -10.11
C GLU A 544 4.77 27.50 -8.98
N SER A 545 5.47 28.32 -8.19
CA SER A 545 6.21 27.88 -6.99
C SER A 545 7.15 26.69 -7.23
N GLY A 546 7.84 26.68 -8.37
CA GLY A 546 8.76 25.58 -8.74
C GLY A 546 8.07 24.29 -9.21
N ARG A 547 6.74 24.28 -9.35
CA ARG A 547 5.96 23.16 -9.90
C ARG A 547 5.55 23.47 -11.33
N VAL A 548 5.28 22.40 -12.08
CA VAL A 548 4.76 22.50 -13.44
C VAL A 548 3.41 21.82 -13.50
N GLY A 549 2.40 22.55 -13.98
CA GLY A 549 1.03 22.06 -14.09
C GLY A 549 0.59 21.99 -15.55
N ILE A 550 -0.28 21.04 -15.85
CA ILE A 550 -1.00 21.01 -17.13
C ILE A 550 -2.43 21.47 -16.90
N ARG A 551 -2.79 22.62 -17.45
CA ARG A 551 -4.17 23.12 -17.48
C ARG A 551 -4.82 22.69 -18.79
N ALA A 552 -6.03 22.14 -18.73
CA ALA A 552 -6.75 21.78 -19.94
C ALA A 552 -7.44 23.00 -20.55
N ILE A 553 -7.14 23.28 -21.82
CA ILE A 553 -7.83 24.26 -22.67
C ILE A 553 -8.78 23.48 -23.56
N VAL A 554 -10.07 23.82 -23.50
CA VAL A 554 -11.12 23.14 -24.26
C VAL A 554 -11.67 24.12 -25.29
N ASP A 555 -11.66 23.75 -26.57
CA ASP A 555 -12.17 24.54 -27.69
C ASP A 555 -13.67 24.32 -27.92
N GLY A 556 -14.47 24.49 -26.87
CA GLY A 556 -15.91 24.32 -26.95
C GLY A 556 -16.56 24.06 -25.60
N THR A 557 -17.87 23.81 -25.62
CA THR A 557 -18.61 23.34 -24.45
C THR A 557 -18.46 21.85 -24.31
N VAL A 558 -17.99 21.39 -23.15
CA VAL A 558 -17.99 19.96 -22.81
C VAL A 558 -19.45 19.51 -22.72
N PRO A 559 -19.87 18.45 -23.43
CA PRO A 559 -21.25 17.97 -23.37
C PRO A 559 -21.69 17.60 -21.96
N ASP A 560 -23.00 17.68 -21.70
CA ASP A 560 -23.57 17.34 -20.40
C ASP A 560 -23.21 15.89 -19.99
N GLY A 561 -22.72 15.74 -18.76
CA GLY A 561 -22.28 14.45 -18.20
C GLY A 561 -20.88 14.00 -18.64
N TRP A 562 -20.21 14.72 -19.54
CA TRP A 562 -18.82 14.46 -19.88
C TRP A 562 -17.89 15.27 -19.00
N GLU A 563 -16.69 14.75 -18.76
CA GLU A 563 -15.70 15.37 -17.89
C GLU A 563 -14.33 15.42 -18.55
N VAL A 564 -13.64 16.54 -18.40
CA VAL A 564 -12.24 16.65 -18.84
C VAL A 564 -11.36 15.91 -17.85
N VAL A 565 -10.48 15.07 -18.38
CA VAL A 565 -9.53 14.30 -17.57
C VAL A 565 -8.09 14.51 -18.04
N CYS A 566 -7.15 14.41 -17.09
CA CYS A 566 -5.72 14.47 -17.34
C CYS A 566 -5.01 13.31 -16.65
N ARG A 567 -4.07 12.65 -17.34
CA ARG A 567 -3.18 11.67 -16.72
C ARG A 567 -1.74 11.88 -17.17
N PHE A 568 -0.82 11.32 -16.41
CA PHE A 568 0.62 11.48 -16.59
C PHE A 568 1.31 10.13 -16.62
N ARG A 569 2.46 10.08 -17.29
CA ARG A 569 3.38 8.93 -17.28
C ARG A 569 4.81 9.41 -17.10
N SER A 570 5.66 8.55 -16.54
CA SER A 570 7.06 8.91 -16.26
C SER A 570 7.89 9.00 -17.54
N ASN A 571 7.65 8.11 -18.49
CA ASN A 571 8.35 8.04 -19.77
C ASN A 571 7.49 7.39 -20.86
N GLU A 572 8.00 7.34 -22.09
CA GLU A 572 7.30 6.81 -23.27
C GLU A 572 6.93 5.32 -23.15
N THR A 573 7.73 4.54 -22.43
CA THR A 573 7.55 3.09 -22.25
C THR A 573 6.86 2.73 -20.94
N SER A 574 6.29 3.72 -20.24
CA SER A 574 5.60 3.49 -18.98
C SER A 574 4.36 2.63 -19.20
N ASN A 575 4.17 1.66 -18.32
CA ASN A 575 2.99 0.79 -18.33
C ASN A 575 1.80 1.53 -17.69
N ARG A 576 0.56 1.22 -18.09
CA ARG A 576 -0.67 1.75 -17.48
C ARG A 576 -0.70 1.74 -15.96
N HIS A 577 -0.11 0.71 -15.35
CA HIS A 577 -0.11 0.53 -13.90
C HIS A 577 0.75 1.58 -13.18
N THR A 578 1.58 2.32 -13.90
CA THR A 578 2.42 3.41 -13.39
C THR A 578 1.91 4.78 -13.83
N PHE A 579 0.75 4.86 -14.49
CA PHE A 579 0.15 6.14 -14.82
C PHE A 579 -0.38 6.83 -13.56
N ASP A 580 -0.22 8.15 -13.53
CA ASP A 580 -0.74 9.00 -12.48
C ASP A 580 -1.98 9.74 -13.01
N GLY A 581 -3.15 9.35 -12.53
CA GLY A 581 -4.47 9.83 -12.96
C GLY A 581 -5.46 8.68 -13.20
N PRO A 582 -6.63 8.95 -13.82
CA PRO A 582 -7.07 10.24 -14.34
C PRO A 582 -7.46 11.24 -13.25
N HIS A 583 -6.99 12.48 -13.40
CA HIS A 583 -7.37 13.65 -12.62
C HIS A 583 -8.50 14.41 -13.31
N LEU A 584 -9.53 14.81 -12.54
CA LEU A 584 -10.72 15.46 -13.09
C LEU A 584 -10.60 16.98 -13.14
N GLY A 585 -11.17 17.56 -14.18
CA GLY A 585 -11.37 19.00 -14.33
C GLY A 585 -10.33 19.69 -15.22
N THR A 586 -10.61 20.95 -15.51
CA THR A 586 -9.83 21.80 -16.43
C THR A 586 -8.69 22.57 -15.77
N GLY A 587 -8.67 22.62 -14.42
CA GLY A 587 -7.65 23.30 -13.65
C GLY A 587 -6.24 22.74 -13.87
N PRO A 588 -5.19 23.48 -13.46
CA PRO A 588 -3.83 23.00 -13.57
C PRO A 588 -3.60 21.78 -12.67
N HIS A 589 -3.19 20.67 -13.28
CA HIS A 589 -2.77 19.46 -12.58
C HIS A 589 -1.28 19.55 -12.28
N TRP A 590 -0.92 20.06 -11.10
CA TRP A 590 0.46 20.37 -10.71
C TRP A 590 1.31 19.12 -10.46
N ARG A 591 2.58 19.16 -10.87
CA ARG A 591 3.60 18.13 -10.63
C ARG A 591 4.84 18.75 -9.99
N ALA A 592 5.39 18.04 -9.01
CA ALA A 592 6.64 18.45 -8.39
C ALA A 592 7.81 18.12 -9.32
N PRO A 593 8.94 18.85 -9.24
CA PRO A 593 10.13 18.52 -10.03
C PRO A 593 10.61 17.08 -9.88
N ALA A 594 10.41 16.48 -8.70
CA ALA A 594 10.77 15.08 -8.44
C ALA A 594 9.94 14.08 -9.26
N ASP A 595 8.73 14.46 -9.69
CA ASP A 595 7.84 13.62 -10.51
C ASP A 595 8.14 13.74 -12.02
N ILE A 596 9.04 14.66 -12.40
CA ILE A 596 9.39 14.95 -13.79
C ILE A 596 10.67 14.23 -14.14
N SER A 597 10.55 13.12 -14.86
CA SER A 597 11.70 12.32 -15.29
C SER A 597 12.52 13.08 -16.33
N GLU A 598 13.80 13.34 -16.03
CA GLU A 598 14.77 13.96 -16.95
C GLU A 598 14.30 15.31 -17.54
N GLY A 599 13.52 16.09 -16.79
CA GLY A 599 12.97 17.36 -17.28
C GLY A 599 11.95 17.19 -18.41
N ARG A 600 11.37 15.99 -18.59
CA ARG A 600 10.32 15.70 -19.56
C ARG A 600 9.06 15.31 -18.82
N LEU A 601 7.96 15.99 -19.13
CA LEU A 601 6.65 15.67 -18.60
C LEU A 601 5.78 15.12 -19.72
N TRP A 602 5.35 13.88 -19.57
CA TRP A 602 4.39 13.25 -20.45
C TRP A 602 3.00 13.35 -19.84
N TYR A 603 2.06 13.89 -20.61
CA TYR A 603 0.68 13.99 -20.20
C TYR A 603 -0.25 13.58 -21.33
N GLN A 604 -1.47 13.21 -20.94
CA GLN A 604 -2.55 12.92 -21.86
C GLN A 604 -3.83 13.56 -21.33
N LEU A 605 -4.51 14.29 -22.19
CA LEU A 605 -5.82 14.87 -21.90
C LEU A 605 -6.88 14.06 -22.62
N GLY A 606 -8.08 14.03 -22.06
CA GLY A 606 -9.19 13.34 -22.67
C GLY A 606 -10.54 13.82 -22.16
N LEU A 607 -11.59 13.25 -22.74
CA LEU A 607 -12.96 13.43 -22.30
C LEU A 607 -13.51 12.10 -21.80
N ARG A 608 -13.89 12.05 -20.54
CA ARG A 608 -14.56 10.91 -19.91
C ARG A 608 -16.06 11.01 -20.14
N THR A 609 -16.66 9.93 -20.63
CA THR A 609 -18.09 9.80 -20.84
C THR A 609 -18.82 9.53 -19.51
N PRO A 610 -20.16 9.67 -19.47
CA PRO A 610 -20.95 9.35 -18.27
C PRO A 610 -20.82 7.91 -17.77
N ARG A 611 -20.54 6.94 -18.66
CA ARG A 611 -20.33 5.53 -18.28
C ARG A 611 -18.85 5.20 -18.01
N GLY A 612 -17.96 6.18 -18.10
CA GLY A 612 -16.58 6.06 -17.63
C GLY A 612 -15.53 5.73 -18.71
N LEU A 613 -15.92 5.48 -19.96
CA LEU A 613 -14.97 5.38 -21.07
C LEU A 613 -14.32 6.74 -21.31
N VAL A 614 -13.05 6.75 -21.72
CA VAL A 614 -12.32 7.99 -21.95
C VAL A 614 -11.84 8.06 -23.38
N LEU A 615 -12.21 9.14 -24.06
CA LEU A 615 -11.62 9.55 -25.33
C LEU A 615 -10.37 10.39 -25.04
N TYR A 616 -9.22 9.75 -24.96
CA TYR A 616 -7.93 10.43 -24.82
C TYR A 616 -7.41 10.95 -26.16
N GLU A 617 -6.81 12.14 -26.13
CA GLU A 617 -5.94 12.64 -27.19
C GLU A 617 -4.59 11.88 -27.17
N PRO A 618 -3.75 11.96 -28.22
CA PRO A 618 -2.42 11.35 -28.22
C PRO A 618 -1.54 11.83 -27.05
N TRP A 619 -0.59 10.99 -26.63
CA TRP A 619 0.38 11.39 -25.60
C TRP A 619 1.19 12.60 -26.04
N THR A 620 1.34 13.57 -25.14
CA THR A 620 2.13 14.78 -25.39
C THR A 620 3.29 14.86 -24.41
N MET A 621 4.50 15.06 -24.95
CA MET A 621 5.70 15.35 -24.17
C MET A 621 5.99 16.84 -24.20
N VAL A 622 6.21 17.43 -23.04
CA VAL A 622 6.73 18.80 -22.91
C VAL A 622 8.05 18.80 -22.16
N ARG A 623 8.97 19.66 -22.60
CA ARG A 623 10.23 19.91 -21.89
C ARG A 623 10.01 20.94 -20.81
N VAL A 624 10.54 20.63 -19.64
CA VAL A 624 10.32 21.36 -18.40
C VAL A 624 11.69 21.78 -17.86
N GLU A 625 12.37 22.64 -18.63
CA GLU A 625 13.64 23.28 -18.22
C GLU A 625 13.39 24.44 -17.26
#